data_AF-A0A251TYU5-F1
#
_entry.id   AF-A0A251TYU5-F1
#
_cell.length_a   1.000
_cell.length_b   1.000
_cell.length_c   1.000
_cell.angle_alpha   90.00
_cell.angle_beta   90.00
_cell.angle_gamma   90.00
#
_symmetry.space_group_name_H-M   'P 1'
#
loop_
_entity.id
_entity.type
_entity.pdbx_description
1 polymer ?
#
loop_
_entity_poly.entity_id
_entity_poly.type
_entity_poly.pdbx_seq_one_letter_code
_entity_poly.pdbx_strand_id
1 'polypeptide(L)'
;MKVVLVTYGLTYHRFVYCNDLVPRVPFDSSDLYFKHFGGCYYYNSFYKGQVLAEEPNKNYFSIFAIIPMFANAFWELLRSFIMYYQNGPEYYETYTCKGWRVIGLLIAGLSAHGPTDYVNLTRLGSPKLCMTSLAN
;
A
#
# COMPACT_ATOMS: atom_id res chain seq x y z
N MET A 1 1.14 -15.39 -16.16
CA MET A 1 2.19 -15.07 -15.17
C MET A 1 2.30 -16.12 -14.07
N LYS A 2 1.23 -16.43 -13.31
CA LYS A 2 1.25 -17.45 -12.24
C LYS A 2 1.88 -18.79 -12.66
N VAL A 3 1.46 -19.34 -13.81
CA VAL A 3 1.97 -20.62 -14.33
C VAL A 3 3.48 -20.57 -14.52
N VAL A 4 4.00 -19.51 -15.16
CA VAL A 4 5.43 -19.32 -15.42
C VAL A 4 6.22 -19.29 -14.11
N LEU A 5 5.77 -18.52 -13.11
CA LEU A 5 6.45 -18.41 -11.82
C LEU A 5 6.53 -19.77 -11.11
N VAL A 6 5.44 -20.53 -11.12
CA VAL A 6 5.40 -21.88 -10.54
C VAL A 6 6.33 -22.84 -11.30
N THR A 7 6.36 -22.78 -12.63
CA THR A 7 7.25 -23.63 -13.46
C THR A 7 8.73 -23.43 -13.12
N TYR A 8 9.13 -22.20 -12.80
CA TYR A 8 10.51 -21.87 -12.44
C TYR A 8 10.77 -21.88 -10.92
N GLY A 9 9.81 -22.30 -10.10
CA GLY A 9 9.96 -22.34 -8.64
C GLY A 9 10.13 -20.96 -8.00
N LEU A 10 9.57 -19.91 -8.61
CA LEU A 10 9.66 -18.53 -8.13
C LEU A 10 8.48 -18.16 -7.25
N THR A 11 8.76 -17.64 -6.06
CA THR A 11 7.74 -17.10 -5.15
C THR A 11 7.41 -15.65 -5.51
N TYR A 12 6.11 -15.32 -5.52
CA TYR A 12 5.62 -13.97 -5.81
C TYR A 12 4.89 -13.37 -4.61
N HIS A 13 5.31 -12.18 -4.22
CA HIS A 13 4.77 -11.43 -3.09
C HIS A 13 4.29 -10.06 -3.56
N ARG A 14 3.09 -9.69 -3.10
CA ARG A 14 2.47 -8.40 -3.40
C ARG A 14 2.62 -7.50 -2.20
N PHE A 15 3.24 -6.35 -2.39
CA PHE A 15 3.29 -5.31 -1.38
C PHE A 15 2.10 -4.38 -1.60
N VAL A 16 1.30 -4.18 -0.55
CA VAL A 16 0.12 -3.30 -0.59
C VAL A 16 0.27 -2.27 0.50
N TYR A 17 0.26 -1.00 0.13
CA TYR A 17 0.40 0.10 1.07
C TYR A 17 -0.96 0.73 1.37
N CYS A 18 -1.32 0.79 2.66
CA CYS A 18 -2.45 1.50 3.23
C CYS A 18 -3.70 1.42 2.32
N ASN A 19 -4.23 2.57 1.90
CA ASN A 19 -5.39 2.70 1.03
C ASN A 19 -5.00 2.91 -0.43
N ASP A 20 -3.86 2.43 -0.90
CA ASP A 20 -3.53 2.53 -2.33
C ASP A 20 -4.68 1.96 -3.17
N LEU A 21 -5.19 2.77 -4.09
CA LEU A 21 -6.29 2.41 -4.96
C LEU A 21 -5.92 1.30 -5.95
N VAL A 22 -4.68 1.29 -6.46
CA VAL A 22 -4.27 0.44 -7.60
C VAL A 22 -4.39 -1.05 -7.33
N PRO A 23 -3.95 -1.58 -6.16
CA PRO A 23 -4.14 -3.00 -5.83
C PRO A 23 -5.60 -3.43 -5.69
N ARG A 24 -6.55 -2.50 -5.67
CA ARG A 24 -7.98 -2.75 -5.43
C ARG A 24 -8.83 -2.54 -6.67
N VAL A 25 -8.22 -2.17 -7.79
CA VAL A 25 -8.87 -2.08 -9.09
C VAL A 25 -8.36 -3.17 -10.04
N PRO A 26 -9.21 -3.68 -10.95
CA PRO A 26 -10.65 -3.39 -11.04
C PRO A 26 -11.42 -3.96 -9.84
N PHE A 27 -12.44 -3.23 -9.38
CA PHE A 27 -13.28 -3.69 -8.27
C PHE A 27 -13.95 -5.00 -8.64
N ASP A 28 -14.12 -5.88 -7.64
CA ASP A 28 -14.85 -7.14 -7.85
C ASP A 28 -16.29 -6.80 -8.25
N SER A 29 -16.62 -7.01 -9.52
CA SER A 29 -18.00 -7.04 -10.01
C SER A 29 -18.36 -8.47 -10.41
N SER A 30 -19.65 -8.77 -10.57
CA SER A 30 -20.09 -10.09 -11.06
C SER A 30 -19.48 -10.48 -12.40
N ASP A 31 -19.00 -9.49 -13.17
CA ASP A 31 -18.63 -9.64 -14.57
C ASP A 31 -17.10 -9.44 -14.82
N LEU A 32 -16.32 -9.11 -13.78
CA LEU A 32 -14.87 -8.88 -13.85
C LEU A 32 -14.09 -9.96 -13.08
N TYR A 33 -13.17 -10.65 -13.77
CA TYR A 33 -12.48 -11.86 -13.28
C TYR A 33 -11.01 -11.64 -12.88
N PHE A 34 -10.64 -10.44 -12.44
CA PHE A 34 -9.25 -10.15 -12.07
C PHE A 34 -8.99 -10.56 -10.62
N LYS A 35 -8.42 -11.75 -10.44
CA LYS A 35 -7.97 -12.23 -9.13
C LYS A 35 -6.48 -12.06 -8.98
N HIS A 36 -6.07 -11.38 -7.92
CA HIS A 36 -4.67 -11.32 -7.54
C HIS A 36 -4.17 -12.67 -7.03
N PHE A 37 -2.88 -12.93 -7.22
CA PHE A 37 -2.20 -14.13 -6.69
C PHE A 37 -0.90 -13.73 -5.99
N GLY A 38 -0.37 -14.63 -5.15
CA GLY A 38 0.80 -14.37 -4.32
C GLY A 38 0.43 -13.77 -2.95
N GLY A 39 1.34 -13.92 -1.99
CA GLY A 39 1.11 -13.47 -0.61
C GLY A 39 0.96 -11.94 -0.53
N CYS A 40 -0.04 -11.45 0.21
CA CYS A 40 -0.28 -10.02 0.39
C CYS A 40 0.45 -9.52 1.64
N TYR A 41 1.45 -8.66 1.42
CA TYR A 41 2.21 -7.96 2.44
C TYR A 41 1.62 -6.57 2.59
N TYR A 42 0.65 -6.45 3.49
CA TYR A 42 -0.04 -5.19 3.74
C TYR A 42 0.72 -4.36 4.77
N TYR A 43 0.92 -3.08 4.48
CA TYR A 43 1.51 -2.11 5.40
C TYR A 43 0.51 -0.99 5.68
N ASN A 44 0.34 -0.60 6.93
CA ASN A 44 -0.50 0.56 7.27
C ASN A 44 0.23 1.90 7.06
N SER A 45 -0.45 3.02 7.34
CA SER A 45 0.08 4.39 7.21
C SER A 45 1.23 4.73 8.18
N PHE A 46 1.56 3.81 9.09
CA PHE A 46 2.73 3.88 9.98
C PHE A 46 3.82 2.88 9.57
N TYR A 47 3.75 2.32 8.36
CA TYR A 47 4.67 1.30 7.83
C TYR A 47 4.76 0.02 8.67
N LYS A 48 3.72 -0.29 9.48
CA LYS A 48 3.63 -1.58 10.18
C LYS A 48 3.03 -2.62 9.23
N GLY A 49 3.80 -3.66 8.95
CA GLY A 49 3.45 -4.74 8.03
C GLY A 49 2.71 -5.92 8.67
N GLN A 50 1.87 -6.59 7.90
CA GLN A 50 1.20 -7.85 8.22
C GLN A 50 0.99 -8.69 6.95
N VAL A 51 1.04 -10.01 7.07
CA VAL A 51 0.76 -10.94 5.96
C VAL A 51 -0.72 -11.29 5.98
N LEU A 52 -1.40 -11.04 4.86
CA LEU A 52 -2.82 -11.28 4.68
C LEU A 52 -3.07 -12.18 3.47
N ALA A 53 -4.23 -12.83 3.45
CA ALA A 53 -4.69 -13.58 2.29
C ALA A 53 -5.05 -12.63 1.12
N GLU A 54 -5.76 -11.54 1.42
CA GLU A 54 -6.17 -10.51 0.46
C GLU A 54 -6.00 -9.10 1.05
N GLU A 55 -5.92 -8.08 0.19
CA GLU A 55 -5.88 -6.69 0.63
C GLU A 55 -7.13 -6.27 1.42
N PRO A 56 -6.98 -5.51 2.52
CA PRO A 56 -8.13 -4.99 3.28
C PRO A 56 -8.98 -4.04 2.44
N ASN A 57 -10.29 -4.02 2.71
CA ASN A 57 -11.24 -3.12 2.06
C ASN A 57 -11.20 -3.19 0.53
N LYS A 58 -11.23 -4.41 -0.01
CA LYS A 58 -11.04 -4.72 -1.43
C LYS A 58 -11.80 -3.82 -2.42
N ASN A 59 -13.01 -3.38 -2.08
CA ASN A 59 -13.82 -2.57 -2.99
C ASN A 59 -14.24 -1.18 -2.49
N TYR A 60 -13.76 -0.72 -1.33
CA TYR A 60 -14.11 0.61 -0.78
C TYR A 60 -15.61 0.97 -0.66
N PHE A 61 -16.54 0.02 -0.85
CA PHE A 61 -17.98 0.30 -0.99
C PHE A 61 -18.73 0.61 0.32
N SER A 62 -18.09 0.46 1.48
CA SER A 62 -18.73 0.77 2.76
C SER A 62 -18.41 2.20 3.21
N ILE A 63 -19.43 2.99 3.56
CA ILE A 63 -19.27 4.33 4.16
C ILE A 63 -18.35 4.27 5.41
N PHE A 64 -18.46 3.19 6.19
CA PHE A 64 -17.61 2.95 7.35
C PHE A 64 -16.14 2.71 6.98
N ALA A 65 -15.84 2.29 5.75
CA ALA A 65 -14.47 2.17 5.24
C ALA A 65 -13.97 3.51 4.65
N ILE A 66 -14.85 4.33 4.09
CA ILE A 66 -14.49 5.61 3.46
C ILE A 66 -14.00 6.64 4.49
N ILE A 67 -14.66 6.76 5.64
CA ILE A 67 -14.26 7.70 6.71
C ILE A 67 -12.80 7.46 7.17
N PRO A 68 -12.39 6.24 7.58
CA PRO A 68 -11.01 5.98 7.95
C PRO A 68 -10.03 6.10 6.77
N MET A 69 -10.48 5.95 5.51
CA MET A 69 -9.62 6.24 4.36
C MET A 69 -9.29 7.72 4.25
N PHE A 70 -10.28 8.61 4.38
CA PHE A 70 -10.02 10.05 4.38
C PHE A 70 -9.17 10.47 5.59
N ALA A 71 -9.43 9.91 6.78
CA ALA A 71 -8.58 10.14 7.94
C ALA A 71 -7.11 9.74 7.66
N ASN A 72 -6.89 8.59 6.99
CA ASN A 72 -5.58 8.23 6.51
C ASN A 72 -5.06 9.23 5.47
N ALA A 73 -5.85 9.66 4.49
CA ALA A 73 -5.40 10.62 3.46
C ALA A 73 -4.91 11.95 4.07
N PHE A 74 -5.60 12.44 5.12
CA PHE A 74 -5.15 13.60 5.90
C PHE A 74 -3.85 13.30 6.68
N TRP A 75 -3.78 12.13 7.32
CA TRP A 75 -2.58 11.70 8.03
C TRP A 75 -1.37 11.57 7.10
N GLU A 76 -1.56 11.01 5.91
CA GLU A 76 -0.55 10.88 4.87
C GLU A 76 0.00 12.25 4.44
N LEU A 77 -0.88 13.22 4.22
CA LEU A 77 -0.48 14.60 3.93
C LEU A 77 0.34 15.19 5.09
N LEU A 78 -0.13 15.08 6.33
CA LEU A 78 0.57 15.60 7.50
C LEU A 78 1.95 14.92 7.67
N ARG A 79 2.00 13.60 7.53
CA ARG A 79 3.20 12.76 7.66
C ARG A 79 4.27 13.14 6.64
N SER A 80 3.89 13.57 5.43
CA SER A 80 4.84 14.03 4.40
C SER A 80 5.70 15.25 4.81
N PHE A 81 5.25 16.04 5.78
CA PHE A 81 6.03 17.14 6.35
C PHE A 81 6.87 16.72 7.54
N ILE A 82 6.46 15.67 8.26
CA ILE A 82 7.06 15.25 9.52
C ILE A 82 8.18 14.22 9.28
N MET A 83 8.08 13.39 8.23
CA MET A 83 9.00 12.28 7.96
C MET A 83 10.47 12.66 7.90
N TYR A 84 10.78 13.84 7.36
CA TYR A 84 12.15 14.38 7.36
C TYR A 84 12.75 14.41 8.78
N TYR A 85 11.97 14.84 9.77
CA TYR A 85 12.42 14.99 11.15
C TYR A 85 12.38 13.68 11.93
N GLN A 86 11.43 12.78 11.63
CA GLN A 86 11.27 11.51 12.34
C GLN A 86 12.24 10.43 11.86
N ASN A 87 12.49 10.35 10.56
CA ASN A 87 13.17 9.23 9.94
C ASN A 87 14.51 9.61 9.30
N GLY A 88 14.75 10.90 9.07
CA GLY A 88 15.97 11.43 8.48
C GLY A 88 15.74 12.14 7.14
N PRO A 89 16.73 12.90 6.66
CA PRO A 89 16.64 13.70 5.45
C PRO A 89 16.29 12.91 4.19
N GLU A 90 16.63 11.63 4.16
CA GLU A 90 16.38 10.69 3.06
C GLU A 90 14.92 10.22 2.96
N TYR A 91 14.06 10.62 3.89
CA TYR A 91 12.60 10.43 3.84
C TYR A 91 11.86 11.73 3.48
N TYR A 92 12.59 12.76 3.06
CA TYR A 92 11.99 13.99 2.56
C TYR A 92 11.09 13.73 1.35
N GLU A 93 9.85 14.19 1.42
CA GLU A 93 8.96 14.19 0.27
C GLU A 93 9.05 15.51 -0.51
N THR A 94 9.17 15.40 -1.83
CA THR A 94 9.21 16.58 -2.71
C THR A 94 7.88 17.33 -2.72
N TYR A 95 7.88 18.59 -3.16
CA TYR A 95 6.65 19.37 -3.30
C TYR A 95 5.63 18.69 -4.23
N THR A 96 6.11 17.99 -5.27
CA THR A 96 5.23 17.22 -6.17
C THR A 96 4.54 16.08 -5.43
N CYS A 97 5.26 15.30 -4.60
CA CYS A 97 4.65 14.27 -3.75
C CYS A 97 3.62 14.85 -2.79
N LYS A 98 3.93 15.99 -2.14
CA LYS A 98 2.99 16.69 -1.27
C LYS A 98 1.74 17.17 -2.02
N GLY A 99 1.90 17.71 -3.22
CA GLY A 99 0.79 18.10 -4.09
C GLY A 99 -0.10 16.92 -4.49
N TRP A 100 0.51 15.76 -4.77
CA TRP A 100 -0.23 14.52 -5.02
C TRP A 100 -1.08 14.09 -3.81
N ARG A 101 -0.54 14.23 -2.59
CA ARG A 101 -1.30 13.97 -1.35
C ARG A 101 -2.48 14.93 -1.16
N VAL A 102 -2.36 16.18 -1.58
CA VAL A 102 -3.49 17.13 -1.60
C VAL A 102 -4.59 16.67 -2.57
N ILE A 103 -4.23 16.20 -3.77
CA ILE A 103 -5.21 15.61 -4.71
C ILE A 103 -5.86 14.36 -4.09
N GLY A 104 -5.07 13.58 -3.35
CA GLY A 104 -5.54 12.44 -2.57
C GLY A 104 -6.58 12.75 -1.50
N LEU A 105 -6.81 14.02 -1.14
CA LEU A 105 -7.92 14.41 -0.27
C LEU A 105 -9.28 14.46 -1.00
N LEU A 106 -9.29 14.43 -2.33
CA LEU A 106 -10.52 14.28 -3.13
C LEU A 106 -10.87 12.80 -3.33
N ILE A 107 -9.84 11.97 -3.55
CA ILE A 107 -9.95 10.53 -3.74
C ILE A 107 -8.99 9.87 -2.76
N ALA A 108 -9.50 9.47 -1.59
CA ALA A 108 -8.69 9.00 -0.47
C ALA A 108 -7.66 7.91 -0.84
N GLY A 109 -7.97 7.09 -1.84
CA GLY A 109 -7.06 6.04 -2.30
C GLY A 109 -5.84 6.49 -3.12
N LEU A 110 -5.83 7.75 -3.59
CA LEU A 110 -4.68 8.31 -4.30
C LEU A 110 -3.61 8.85 -3.34
N SER A 111 -3.99 9.29 -2.13
CA SER A 111 -3.03 9.87 -1.18
C SER A 111 -1.91 8.88 -0.78
N ALA A 112 -2.24 7.59 -0.77
CA ALA A 112 -1.32 6.48 -0.48
C ALA A 112 -0.71 5.86 -1.76
N HIS A 113 -0.98 6.41 -2.94
CA HIS A 113 -0.48 5.90 -4.21
C HIS A 113 0.74 6.69 -4.68
N GLY A 114 1.88 6.46 -4.06
CA GLY A 114 3.14 7.14 -4.39
C GLY A 114 4.32 6.18 -4.39
N PRO A 115 5.27 6.28 -5.35
CA PRO A 115 6.48 5.45 -5.35
C PRO A 115 7.28 5.57 -4.04
N THR A 116 7.27 6.75 -3.43
CA THR A 116 7.91 7.01 -2.12
C THR A 116 7.34 6.12 -1.02
N ASP A 117 6.04 5.83 -1.01
CA ASP A 117 5.44 4.96 0.01
C ASP A 117 5.89 3.51 -0.13
N TYR A 118 6.11 3.04 -1.36
CA TYR A 118 6.66 1.70 -1.64
C TYR A 118 8.15 1.58 -1.30
N VAL A 119 8.92 2.64 -1.53
CA VAL A 119 10.30 2.70 -1.05
C VAL A 119 10.32 2.72 0.48
N ASN A 120 9.45 3.51 1.11
CA ASN A 120 9.45 3.66 2.56
C ASN A 120 8.93 2.42 3.28
N LEU A 121 7.93 1.69 2.75
CA LEU A 121 7.47 0.45 3.38
C LEU A 121 8.54 -0.64 3.38
N THR A 122 9.45 -0.65 2.40
CA THR A 122 10.56 -1.62 2.38
C THR A 122 11.69 -1.23 3.32
N ARG A 123 11.91 0.07 3.54
CA ARG A 123 12.96 0.61 4.42
C ARG A 123 12.56 0.67 5.90
N LEU A 124 11.31 1.05 6.17
CA LEU A 124 10.75 1.23 7.52
C LEU A 124 9.94 0.01 7.98
N GLY A 125 9.61 -0.90 7.07
CA GLY A 125 8.93 -2.14 7.38
C GLY A 125 9.78 -3.07 8.24
N SER A 126 9.11 -3.95 9.00
CA SER A 126 9.80 -4.91 9.87
C SER A 126 10.61 -5.92 9.06
N PRO A 127 11.93 -6.06 9.31
CA PRO A 127 12.77 -7.06 8.65
C PRO A 127 12.26 -8.49 8.84
N LYS A 128 11.61 -8.77 9.99
CA LYS A 128 11.06 -10.10 10.29
C LYS A 128 9.99 -10.51 9.30
N LEU A 129 9.12 -9.57 8.86
CA LEU A 129 8.08 -9.87 7.88
C LEU A 129 8.69 -10.21 6.51
N CYS A 130 9.71 -9.46 6.11
CA CYS A 130 10.46 -9.72 4.88
C CYS A 130 11.21 -11.07 4.95
N MET A 131 11.82 -11.41 6.07
CA MET A 131 12.54 -12.68 6.23
C MET A 131 11.60 -13.90 6.25
N THR A 132 10.42 -13.81 6.86
CA THR A 132 9.40 -14.86 6.78
C THR A 132 8.91 -15.10 5.35
N SER A 133 9.02 -14.08 4.48
CA SER A 133 8.74 -14.20 3.05
C SER A 133 9.77 -15.05 2.29
N LEU A 134 11.04 -15.03 2.73
CA LEU A 134 12.13 -15.73 2.06
C LEU A 134 12.29 -17.18 2.55
N ALA A 135 11.70 -17.52 3.69
CA ALA A 135 11.79 -18.83 4.31
C ALA A 135 10.67 -19.81 3.89
N ASN A 136 9.65 -19.34 3.16
CA ASN A 136 8.52 -20.11 2.65
C ASN A 136 8.51 -20.12 1.12
#